data_AF-B5RV41-F1
#
_entry.id   AF-B5RV41-F1
#
_cell.length_a   1.000
_cell.length_b   1.000
_cell.length_c   1.000
_cell.angle_alpha   90.00
_cell.angle_beta   90.00
_cell.angle_gamma   90.00
#
_symmetry.space_group_name_H-M   'P 1'
#
loop_
_entity.id
_entity.type
_entity.pdbx_description
1 polymer ?
#
loop_
_entity_poly.entity_id
_entity_poly.type
_entity_poly.pdbx_seq_one_letter_code
_entity_poly.pdbx_strand_id
1 'polypeptide(L)'
;MKITDESKVFYHSVYALIGKIPYGKVTSYGHIAYLLNRPQNSRLVGSSLKHLKFIAESLNREANPEDIIEPESVPWWRVISSAGKISPRGNSDNESRQARFLREEGVEVSNAYRIDLEKYGWFPDEVDF
;
A
#
# COMPACT_ATOMS: atom_id res chain seq x y z
N MET A 1 13.71 -15.42 -8.36
CA MET A 1 13.47 -15.45 -6.91
C MET A 1 12.19 -16.27 -6.67
N LYS A 2 12.23 -17.31 -5.85
CA LYS A 2 11.03 -18.11 -5.53
C LYS A 2 10.38 -17.51 -4.28
N ILE A 3 9.11 -17.12 -4.37
CA ILE A 3 8.33 -16.62 -3.22
C ILE A 3 7.85 -17.85 -2.42
N THR A 4 8.05 -17.85 -1.09
CA THR A 4 7.56 -18.92 -0.21
C THR A 4 6.05 -18.82 -0.02
N ASP A 5 5.38 -19.92 0.31
CA ASP A 5 3.91 -19.91 0.51
C ASP A 5 3.49 -18.97 1.64
N GLU A 6 4.28 -18.90 2.72
CA GLU A 6 4.04 -17.92 3.80
C GLU A 6 4.12 -16.47 3.30
N SER A 7 5.09 -16.18 2.43
CA SER A 7 5.21 -14.84 1.82
C SER A 7 4.05 -14.57 0.87
N LYS A 8 3.56 -15.58 0.14
CA LYS A 8 2.40 -15.44 -0.75
C LYS A 8 1.15 -15.02 0.05
N VAL A 9 0.86 -15.73 1.15
CA VAL A 9 -0.26 -15.40 2.05
C VAL A 9 -0.13 -13.97 2.56
N PHE A 10 1.06 -13.58 3.04
CA PHE A 10 1.27 -12.21 3.53
C PHE A 10 1.02 -11.16 2.45
N TYR A 11 1.54 -11.34 1.23
CA TYR A 11 1.34 -10.38 0.15
C TYR A 11 -0.12 -10.28 -0.31
N HIS A 12 -0.83 -11.41 -0.37
CA HIS A 12 -2.27 -11.41 -0.65
C HIS A 12 -3.02 -10.56 0.37
N SER A 13 -2.78 -10.78 1.67
CA SER A 13 -3.40 -9.99 2.73
C SER A 13 -3.03 -8.51 2.68
N VAL A 14 -1.79 -8.17 2.30
CA VAL A 14 -1.37 -6.77 2.09
C VAL A 14 -2.20 -6.11 0.98
N TYR A 15 -2.35 -6.76 -0.17
CA TYR A 15 -3.06 -6.15 -1.30
C TYR A 15 -4.57 -6.07 -1.07
N ALA A 16 -5.16 -7.11 -0.46
CA ALA A 16 -6.56 -7.09 -0.04
C ALA A 16 -6.83 -5.93 0.92
N LEU A 17 -5.97 -5.74 1.93
CA LEU A 17 -6.12 -4.67 2.91
C LEU A 17 -5.92 -3.28 2.30
N ILE A 18 -4.96 -3.12 1.37
CA ILE A 18 -4.77 -1.86 0.64
C ILE A 18 -6.03 -1.52 -0.18
N GLY A 19 -6.71 -2.51 -0.76
CA GLY A 19 -7.97 -2.32 -1.46
C GLY A 19 -9.11 -1.79 -0.57
N LYS A 20 -9.06 -2.00 0.75
CA LYS A 20 -10.05 -1.51 1.71
C LYS A 20 -9.81 -0.06 2.15
N ILE A 21 -8.65 0.53 1.86
CA ILE A 21 -8.37 1.93 2.22
C ILE A 21 -9.37 2.82 1.47
N PRO A 22 -10.19 3.66 2.14
CA PRO A 22 -11.18 4.48 1.45
C PRO A 22 -10.57 5.48 0.47
N TYR A 23 -11.35 5.86 -0.55
CA TYR A 23 -11.00 6.94 -1.47
C TYR A 23 -10.78 8.25 -0.69
N GLY A 24 -9.72 8.98 -1.01
CA GLY A 24 -9.36 10.23 -0.34
C GLY A 24 -8.78 10.04 1.06
N LYS A 25 -8.40 8.80 1.42
CA LYS A 25 -7.75 8.47 2.68
C LYS A 25 -6.39 7.82 2.46
N VAL A 26 -5.52 7.98 3.47
CA VAL A 26 -4.17 7.41 3.49
C VAL A 26 -3.93 6.63 4.76
N THR A 27 -3.06 5.65 4.69
CA THR A 27 -2.56 4.93 5.86
C THR A 27 -1.04 4.77 5.79
N SER A 28 -0.44 4.14 6.79
CA SER A 28 1.01 3.93 6.82
C SER A 28 1.42 2.49 6.57
N TYR A 29 2.65 2.28 6.06
CA TYR A 29 3.25 0.94 5.96
C TYR A 29 3.23 0.17 7.29
N GLY A 30 3.47 0.89 8.39
CA GLY A 30 3.41 0.33 9.74
C GLY A 30 1.99 -0.08 10.13
N HIS A 31 0.99 0.71 9.75
CA HIS A 31 -0.40 0.41 10.07
C HIS A 31 -0.93 -0.80 9.29
N ILE A 32 -0.57 -0.93 8.02
CA ILE A 32 -0.86 -2.15 7.24
C ILE A 32 -0.24 -3.37 7.94
N ALA A 33 1.02 -3.26 8.37
CA ALA A 33 1.71 -4.34 9.07
C ALA A 33 1.06 -4.67 10.44
N TYR A 34 0.56 -3.65 11.15
CA TYR A 34 -0.18 -3.78 12.40
C TYR A 34 -1.50 -4.54 12.20
N LEU A 35 -2.32 -4.11 11.23
CA LEU A 35 -3.61 -4.75 10.91
C LEU A 35 -3.47 -6.22 10.48
N LEU A 36 -2.30 -6.60 9.94
CA LEU A 36 -1.98 -7.98 9.59
C LEU A 36 -1.35 -8.79 10.74
N ASN A 37 -1.38 -8.27 11.97
CA ASN A 37 -0.74 -8.87 13.15
C ASN A 37 0.77 -9.15 12.96
N ARG A 38 1.45 -8.36 12.13
CA ARG A 38 2.89 -8.44 11.87
C ARG A 38 3.56 -7.06 11.99
N PRO A 39 3.48 -6.37 13.13
CA PRO A 39 3.87 -4.95 13.26
C PRO A 39 5.34 -4.64 12.87
N GLN A 40 6.23 -5.62 12.93
CA GLN A 40 7.64 -5.48 12.54
C GLN A 40 7.86 -5.51 11.01
N ASN A 41 6.84 -5.81 10.21
CA ASN A 41 6.96 -6.06 8.77
C ASN A 41 6.67 -4.84 7.88
N SER A 42 6.72 -3.62 8.41
CA SER A 42 6.48 -2.38 7.63
C SER A 42 7.38 -2.28 6.38
N ARG A 43 8.65 -2.67 6.47
CA ARG A 43 9.57 -2.72 5.34
C ARG A 43 9.17 -3.78 4.30
N LEU A 44 8.62 -4.90 4.75
CA LEU A 44 8.14 -5.96 3.86
C LEU A 44 6.90 -5.51 3.09
N VAL A 45 6.00 -4.75 3.72
CA VAL A 45 4.89 -4.06 3.02
C VAL A 45 5.43 -3.09 1.97
N GLY A 46 6.44 -2.27 2.33
CA GLY A 46 7.08 -1.36 1.37
C GLY A 46 7.72 -2.10 0.19
N SER A 47 8.37 -3.23 0.46
CA SER A 47 8.97 -4.12 -0.55
C SER A 47 7.89 -4.73 -1.46
N SER A 48 6.77 -5.17 -0.90
CA SER A 48 5.68 -5.75 -1.70
C SER A 48 5.07 -4.74 -2.68
N LEU A 49 4.95 -3.47 -2.28
CA LEU A 49 4.48 -2.40 -3.17
C LEU A 49 5.55 -1.99 -4.19
N LYS A 50 6.83 -2.03 -3.84
CA LYS A 50 7.93 -1.80 -4.79
C LYS A 50 7.97 -2.85 -5.90
N HIS A 51 7.64 -4.10 -5.57
CA HIS A 51 7.69 -5.24 -6.49
C HIS A 51 6.28 -5.74 -6.89
N LEU A 52 5.26 -4.88 -6.78
CA LEU A 52 3.85 -5.22 -6.91
C LEU A 52 3.54 -6.06 -8.16
N LYS A 53 3.98 -5.62 -9.34
CA LYS A 53 3.73 -6.33 -10.62
C LYS A 53 4.24 -7.77 -10.58
N PHE A 54 5.52 -7.93 -10.24
CA PHE A 54 6.15 -9.25 -10.17
C PHE A 54 5.50 -10.17 -9.13
N ILE A 55 5.15 -9.63 -7.97
CA ILE A 55 4.51 -10.41 -6.90
C ILE A 55 3.10 -10.80 -7.31
N ALA A 56 2.28 -9.87 -7.82
CA ALA A 56 0.93 -10.15 -8.29
C ALA A 56 0.93 -11.19 -9.43
N GLU A 57 1.81 -11.07 -10.43
CA GLU A 57 1.99 -12.09 -11.47
C GLU A 57 2.35 -13.46 -10.89
N SER A 58 3.14 -13.50 -9.82
CA SER A 58 3.51 -14.75 -9.15
C SER A 58 2.36 -15.34 -8.35
N LEU A 59 1.53 -14.52 -7.71
CA LEU A 59 0.33 -14.93 -6.98
C LEU A 59 -0.75 -15.44 -7.94
N ASN A 60 -0.98 -14.72 -9.03
CA ASN A 60 -2.04 -15.02 -10.00
C ASN A 60 -1.85 -16.35 -10.75
N ARG A 61 -0.66 -16.95 -10.75
CA ARG A 61 -0.39 -18.25 -11.40
C ARG A 61 -1.16 -19.42 -10.78
N GLU A 62 -1.48 -19.30 -9.50
CA GLU A 62 -2.12 -20.34 -8.70
C GLU A 62 -3.44 -19.84 -8.09
N ALA A 63 -3.90 -18.63 -8.49
CA ALA A 63 -5.09 -17.99 -7.93
C ALA A 63 -6.37 -18.46 -8.63
N ASN A 64 -7.46 -18.51 -7.87
CA ASN A 64 -8.80 -18.60 -8.46
C ASN A 64 -9.15 -17.27 -9.15
N PRO A 65 -10.07 -17.26 -10.14
CA PRO A 65 -10.47 -16.03 -10.83
C PRO A 65 -10.90 -14.89 -9.90
N GLU A 66 -11.53 -15.19 -8.77
CA GLU A 66 -11.96 -14.24 -7.74
C GLU A 66 -10.82 -13.64 -6.91
N ASP A 67 -9.67 -14.30 -6.88
CA ASP A 67 -8.48 -13.92 -6.09
C ASP A 67 -7.42 -13.21 -6.96
N ILE A 68 -7.73 -12.94 -8.22
CA ILE A 68 -6.80 -12.29 -9.16
C ILE A 68 -6.51 -10.85 -8.70
N ILE A 69 -5.23 -10.55 -8.55
CA ILE A 69 -4.76 -9.20 -8.23
C ILE A 69 -4.35 -8.51 -9.53
N GLU A 70 -5.08 -7.47 -9.90
CA GLU A 70 -4.69 -6.53 -10.96
C GLU A 70 -3.74 -5.46 -10.38
N PRO A 71 -2.44 -5.47 -10.72
CA PRO A 71 -1.45 -4.55 -10.13
C PRO A 71 -1.83 -3.07 -10.30
N GLU A 72 -2.46 -2.74 -11.41
CA GLU A 72 -2.89 -1.40 -11.81
C GLU A 72 -4.07 -0.90 -10.97
N SER A 73 -4.87 -1.82 -10.43
CA SER A 73 -6.07 -1.55 -9.64
C SER A 73 -5.78 -1.45 -8.13
N VAL A 74 -4.58 -1.86 -7.69
CA VAL A 74 -4.17 -1.73 -6.27
C VAL A 74 -3.83 -0.27 -5.95
N PRO A 75 -4.53 0.38 -4.99
CA PRO A 75 -4.33 1.80 -4.66
C PRO A 75 -3.09 2.04 -3.79
N TRP A 76 -1.92 1.62 -4.26
CA TRP A 76 -0.64 1.73 -3.56
C TRP A 76 -0.29 3.17 -3.16
N TRP A 77 -0.81 4.16 -3.88
CA TRP A 77 -0.59 5.58 -3.59
C TRP A 77 -1.19 6.02 -2.25
N ARG A 78 -2.16 5.28 -1.70
CA ARG A 78 -2.76 5.54 -0.39
C ARG A 78 -1.89 5.08 0.79
N VAL A 79 -0.74 4.44 0.54
CA VAL A 79 0.20 3.98 1.59
C VAL A 79 1.43 4.88 1.66
N ILE A 80 1.64 5.53 2.81
CA ILE A 80 2.73 6.50 3.04
C ILE A 80 3.57 6.16 4.28
N SER A 81 4.60 6.95 4.55
CA SER A 81 5.36 6.80 5.81
C SER A 81 4.53 7.25 7.01
N SER A 82 4.81 6.69 8.19
CA SER A 82 4.18 7.10 9.45
C SER A 82 4.44 8.56 9.82
N ALA A 83 5.45 9.21 9.23
CA ALA A 83 5.73 10.64 9.39
C ALA A 83 4.80 11.56 8.58
N GLY A 84 3.76 11.01 7.94
CA GLY A 84 2.83 11.75 7.09
C GLY A 84 3.48 12.24 5.79
N LYS A 85 4.48 11.51 5.28
CA LYS A 85 5.25 11.91 4.09
C LYS A 85 5.26 10.81 3.04
N ILE A 86 5.16 11.19 1.77
CA ILE A 86 5.45 10.27 0.66
C ILE A 86 6.92 9.85 0.76
N SER A 87 7.16 8.54 0.77
CA SER A 87 8.51 8.00 0.93
C SER A 87 9.35 8.29 -0.31
N PRO A 88 10.54 8.91 -0.16
CA PRO A 88 11.38 9.20 -1.31
C PRO A 88 11.91 7.91 -1.92
N ARG A 89 11.86 7.79 -3.25
CA ARG A 89 12.27 6.57 -3.97
C ARG A 89 13.40 6.84 -4.94
N GLY A 90 14.40 7.63 -4.56
CA GLY A 90 15.65 7.86 -5.32
C GLY A 90 15.48 8.49 -6.72
N ASN A 91 14.27 8.53 -7.27
CA ASN A 91 13.84 9.13 -8.52
C ASN A 91 12.55 9.91 -8.23
N SER A 92 12.62 11.24 -8.35
CA SER A 92 11.55 12.21 -8.06
C SER A 92 10.23 11.98 -8.80
N ASP A 93 10.25 11.20 -9.88
CA ASP A 93 9.06 10.88 -10.65
C ASP A 93 8.04 10.07 -9.83
N ASN A 94 8.52 9.23 -8.91
CA ASN A 94 7.65 8.37 -8.12
C ASN A 94 6.87 9.16 -7.06
N GLU A 95 7.53 10.08 -6.36
CA GLU A 95 6.88 10.97 -5.39
C GLU A 95 5.84 11.85 -6.08
N SER A 96 6.22 12.41 -7.24
CA SER A 96 5.34 13.27 -8.05
C SER A 96 4.09 12.50 -8.51
N ARG A 97 4.28 11.25 -8.98
CA ARG A 97 3.18 10.38 -9.40
C ARG A 97 2.26 10.00 -8.24
N GLN A 98 2.82 9.63 -7.09
CA GLN A 98 2.01 9.32 -5.90
C GLN A 98 1.21 10.54 -5.44
N ALA A 99 1.85 11.72 -5.41
CA ALA A 99 1.19 12.97 -5.06
C ALA A 99 0.06 13.33 -6.04
N ARG A 100 0.24 13.08 -7.34
CA ARG A 100 -0.80 13.31 -8.35
C ARG A 100 -2.04 12.45 -8.07
N PHE A 101 -1.88 11.14 -7.89
CA PHE A 101 -3.01 10.26 -7.59
C PHE A 101 -3.73 10.65 -6.30
N LEU A 102 -2.98 11.00 -5.25
CA LEU A 102 -3.58 11.48 -4.00
C LEU A 102 -4.40 12.77 -4.19
N ARG A 103 -3.88 13.73 -4.97
CA ARG A 103 -4.60 14.98 -5.28
C ARG A 103 -5.85 14.73 -6.12
N GLU A 104 -5.80 13.79 -7.06
CA GLU A 104 -6.96 13.35 -7.83
C GLU A 104 -8.04 12.75 -6.91
N GLU A 105 -7.67 12.24 -5.74
CA GLU A 105 -8.61 11.80 -4.69
C GLU A 105 -9.00 12.89 -3.67
N GLY A 106 -8.60 14.14 -3.90
CA GLY A 106 -8.89 15.25 -2.98
C GLY A 106 -8.00 15.29 -1.73
N VAL A 107 -6.92 14.51 -1.69
CA VAL A 107 -5.92 14.58 -0.61
C VAL A 107 -4.96 15.73 -0.88
N GLU A 108 -4.88 16.67 0.06
CA GLU A 108 -3.92 17.78 0.00
C GLU A 108 -2.50 17.26 0.27
N VAL A 109 -1.62 17.49 -0.71
CA VAL A 109 -0.19 17.14 -0.63
C VAL A 109 0.64 18.41 -0.78
N SER A 110 1.36 18.78 0.27
CA SER A 110 2.24 19.96 0.28
C SER A 110 3.43 19.83 -0.69
N ASN A 111 4.12 20.94 -0.98
CA ASN A 111 5.32 20.95 -1.83
C ASN A 111 6.47 20.08 -1.26
N ALA A 112 6.49 19.84 0.05
CA ALA A 112 7.44 18.93 0.70
C ALA A 112 6.95 17.47 0.74
N TYR A 113 5.89 17.15 -0.01
CA TYR A 113 5.23 15.84 -0.05
C TYR A 113 4.71 15.33 1.30
N ARG A 114 4.25 16.25 2.14
CA ARG A 114 3.58 15.92 3.41
C ARG A 114 2.07 16.00 3.28
N ILE A 115 1.40 15.13 4.02
CA ILE A 115 -0.05 14.93 4.10
C ILE A 115 -0.44 15.03 5.58
N ASP A 116 -1.55 15.71 5.84
CA ASP A 116 -2.14 15.80 7.16
C ASP A 116 -2.84 14.48 7.54
N LEU A 117 -2.25 13.75 8.50
CA LEU A 117 -2.78 12.47 8.95
C LEU A 117 -4.01 12.61 9.85
N GLU A 118 -4.24 13.75 10.49
CA GLU A 118 -5.46 13.98 11.27
C GLU A 118 -6.65 14.11 10.32
N LYS A 119 -6.46 14.81 9.19
CA LYS A 119 -7.51 15.01 8.18
C LYS A 119 -7.73 13.79 7.28
N TYR A 120 -6.65 13.18 6.79
CA TYR A 120 -6.69 12.15 5.75
C TYR A 120 -6.37 10.74 6.24
N GLY A 121 -5.99 10.57 7.51
CA GLY A 121 -5.63 9.27 8.06
C GLY A 121 -6.79 8.28 8.08
N TRP A 122 -6.48 7.04 7.74
CA TRP A 122 -7.30 5.86 7.97
C TRP A 122 -6.51 4.86 8.81
N PHE A 123 -6.82 4.86 10.11
CA PHE A 123 -6.13 4.10 11.14
C PHE A 123 -7.14 3.35 12.03
N PRO A 124 -7.97 2.46 11.47
CA PRO A 124 -8.85 1.64 12.31
C PRO A 124 -8.02 0.62 13.12
N ASP A 125 -8.60 0.13 14.22
CA ASP A 125 -7.99 -0.94 15.02
C ASP A 125 -8.13 -2.31 14.35
N GLU A 126 -9.19 -2.51 13.57
CA GLU A 126 -9.49 -3.75 12.84
C GLU A 126 -10.18 -3.45 11.49
N VAL A 127 -10.12 -4.42 10.57
CA VAL A 127 -10.76 -4.33 9.25
C VAL A 127 -11.40 -5.68 8.92
N ASP A 128 -12.67 -5.67 8.55
CA ASP A 128 -13.39 -6.87 8.12
C ASP A 128 -12.93 -7.33 6.73
N PHE A 129 -12.55 -8.59 6.63
CA PHE A 129 -12.08 -9.24 5.40
C PHE A 129 -13.23 -9.82 4.60
#